data_AF-A0A0K8RRR7-F1
#
_entry.id   AF-A0A0K8RRR7-F1
#
_cell.length_a   1.000
_cell.length_b   1.000
_cell.length_c   1.000
_cell.angle_alpha   90.00
_cell.angle_beta   90.00
_cell.angle_gamma   90.00
#
_symmetry.space_group_name_H-M   'P 1'
#
loop_
_entity.id
_entity.type
_entity.pdbx_description
1 polymer ?
#
loop_
_entity_poly.entity_id
_entity_poly.type
_entity_poly.pdbx_seq_one_letter_code
_entity_poly.pdbx_strand_id
1 'polypeptide(L)'
;MELLNSTSSATVNNYFGWMLIYKLGPIASHNITKLYFEFNQVWRGLQGEEPRWRHCVNVLNDPYDPILGYGLGKLYVDKYFNETEKENVETIAKHVSEALKTVLEKNAWMDNATKANATKKLENMVFKIGYPEEIKNDTFLNMIYKDVGNVTLNGSFLSTYLSFRKSNAKYKLNKMSTPFFNRTKEWPHDWAKVNADYSPLENSVVLAAVILQHPFYSFGLPSSVKMGTLGWILGHELNHAFYGPGRNYDEYGNKSDWWSTDARNNFTIREKCVKDLYKGQIEEETCL
;
A
#
# COMPACT_ATOMS: atom_id res chain seq x y z
N MET A 1 -1.92 9.23 -28.52
CA MET A 1 -0.59 9.49 -29.11
C MET A 1 -0.44 10.89 -29.72
N GLU A 2 -1.52 11.68 -29.83
CA GLU A 2 -1.49 13.04 -30.39
C GLU A 2 -0.41 13.93 -29.75
N LEU A 3 -0.29 13.93 -28.42
CA LEU A 3 0.73 14.71 -27.70
C LEU A 3 2.17 14.37 -28.12
N LEU A 4 2.51 13.09 -28.30
CA LEU A 4 3.85 12.69 -28.71
C LEU A 4 4.11 13.07 -30.18
N ASN A 5 3.10 12.94 -31.02
CA ASN A 5 3.20 13.28 -32.45
C ASN A 5 3.30 14.79 -32.69
N SER A 6 2.71 15.61 -31.81
CA SER A 6 2.74 17.08 -31.92
C SER A 6 3.92 17.72 -31.17
N THR A 7 4.70 16.96 -30.40
CA THR A 7 5.82 17.46 -29.60
C THR A 7 7.14 17.22 -30.34
N SER A 8 8.03 18.21 -30.37
CA SER A 8 9.34 18.05 -31.00
C SER A 8 10.15 16.93 -30.34
N SER A 9 10.93 16.18 -31.14
CA SER A 9 11.79 15.12 -30.61
C SER A 9 12.79 15.64 -29.56
N ALA A 10 13.25 16.88 -29.71
CA ALA A 10 14.14 17.53 -28.74
C ALA A 10 13.46 17.71 -27.38
N THR A 11 12.21 18.18 -27.35
CA THR A 11 11.42 18.32 -26.11
C THR A 11 11.19 16.97 -25.46
N VAL A 12 10.83 15.95 -26.23
CA VAL A 12 10.63 14.58 -25.72
C VAL A 12 11.92 14.04 -25.10
N ASN A 13 13.05 14.18 -25.80
CA ASN A 13 14.35 13.73 -25.29
C ASN A 13 14.78 14.47 -24.02
N ASN A 14 14.61 15.80 -23.98
CA ASN A 14 14.91 16.61 -22.80
C ASN A 14 14.06 16.21 -21.60
N TYR A 15 12.77 15.93 -21.82
CA TYR A 15 11.89 15.43 -20.76
C TYR A 15 12.37 14.08 -20.21
N PHE A 16 12.70 13.12 -21.07
CA PHE A 16 13.23 11.82 -20.62
C PHE A 16 14.55 11.98 -19.85
N GLY A 17 15.47 12.78 -20.37
CA GLY A 17 16.73 13.09 -19.68
C GLY A 17 16.51 13.75 -18.33
N TRP A 18 15.60 14.72 -18.25
CA TRP A 18 15.22 15.37 -17.00
C TRP A 18 14.62 14.38 -16.00
N MET A 19 13.69 13.51 -16.41
CA MET A 19 13.10 12.50 -15.52
C MET A 19 14.14 11.52 -14.96
N LEU A 20 15.16 11.16 -15.76
CA LEU A 20 16.27 10.33 -15.31
C LEU A 20 17.13 11.06 -14.27
N ILE A 21 17.50 12.31 -14.53
CA ILE A 21 18.28 13.15 -13.61
C ILE A 21 17.49 13.39 -12.32
N TYR A 22 16.21 13.69 -12.41
CA TYR A 22 15.34 13.92 -11.26
C TYR A 22 15.22 12.68 -10.37
N LYS A 23 15.09 11.47 -10.97
CA LYS A 23 14.95 10.23 -10.20
C LYS A 23 16.27 9.69 -9.65
N LEU A 24 17.35 9.71 -10.44
CA LEU A 24 18.64 9.09 -10.07
C LEU A 24 19.66 10.08 -9.52
N GLY A 25 19.57 11.34 -9.91
CA GLY A 25 20.53 12.38 -9.52
C GLY A 25 20.71 12.53 -8.00
N PRO A 26 19.63 12.58 -7.19
CA PRO A 26 19.76 12.66 -5.73
C PRO A 26 20.48 11.47 -5.09
N ILE A 27 20.54 10.32 -5.78
CA ILE A 27 21.24 9.11 -5.34
C ILE A 27 22.68 9.06 -5.88
N ALA A 28 22.92 9.69 -7.03
CA ALA A 28 24.17 9.59 -7.78
C ALA A 28 25.17 10.72 -7.50
N SER A 29 24.71 11.91 -7.08
CA SER A 29 25.54 13.10 -6.96
C SER A 29 25.12 13.98 -5.80
N HIS A 30 26.07 14.29 -4.92
CA HIS A 30 25.86 15.23 -3.80
C HIS A 30 25.33 16.59 -4.25
N ASN A 31 25.84 17.14 -5.37
CA ASN A 31 25.37 18.42 -5.89
C ASN A 31 23.89 18.37 -6.30
N ILE A 32 23.45 17.25 -6.89
CA ILE A 32 22.05 17.08 -7.26
C ILE A 32 21.19 16.79 -6.02
N THR A 33 21.69 16.05 -5.03
CA THR A 33 21.02 15.89 -3.74
C THR A 33 20.71 17.25 -3.10
N LYS A 34 21.67 18.17 -3.12
CA LYS A 34 21.48 19.54 -2.61
C LYS A 34 20.44 20.33 -3.40
N LEU A 35 20.51 20.32 -4.73
CA LEU A 35 19.50 20.97 -5.58
C LEU A 35 18.10 20.38 -5.37
N TYR A 36 18.02 19.06 -5.21
CA TYR A 36 16.77 18.36 -4.91
C TYR A 36 16.23 18.77 -3.54
N PHE A 37 17.09 18.94 -2.54
CA PHE A 37 16.70 19.47 -1.24
C PHE A 37 16.16 20.90 -1.37
N GLU A 38 16.90 21.83 -1.96
CA GLU A 38 16.50 23.23 -2.18
C GLU A 38 15.14 23.32 -2.89
N PHE A 39 14.92 22.52 -3.93
CA PHE A 39 13.62 22.42 -4.60
C PHE A 39 12.50 21.97 -3.63
N ASN A 40 12.75 20.95 -2.80
CA ASN A 40 11.76 20.47 -1.84
C ASN A 40 11.58 21.39 -0.61
N GLN A 41 12.51 22.31 -0.33
CA GLN A 41 12.27 23.37 0.65
C GLN A 41 11.14 24.29 0.17
N VAL A 42 11.16 24.67 -1.11
CA VAL A 42 10.10 25.49 -1.70
C VAL A 42 8.83 24.68 -1.94
N TRP A 43 8.96 23.48 -2.51
CA TRP A 43 7.80 22.66 -2.91
C TRP A 43 7.07 22.01 -1.74
N ARG A 44 7.81 21.54 -0.72
CA ARG A 44 7.25 20.78 0.41
C ARG A 44 7.47 21.45 1.77
N GLY A 45 8.11 22.62 1.82
CA GLY A 45 8.43 23.27 3.09
C GLY A 45 9.47 22.55 3.94
N LEU A 46 10.37 21.75 3.34
CA LEU A 46 11.39 21.02 4.11
C LEU A 46 12.32 21.96 4.87
N GLN A 47 12.42 21.75 6.18
CA GLN A 47 13.20 22.59 7.10
C GLN A 47 14.66 22.13 7.27
N GLY A 48 14.99 20.91 6.86
CA GLY A 48 16.34 20.37 7.04
C GLY A 48 16.58 19.09 6.25
N GLU A 49 17.85 18.77 6.04
CA GLU A 49 18.27 17.56 5.35
C GLU A 49 17.98 16.32 6.20
N GLU A 50 17.57 15.23 5.54
CA GLU A 50 17.43 13.94 6.22
C GLU A 50 18.80 13.32 6.54
N PRO A 51 18.97 12.68 7.72
CA PRO A 51 20.20 11.95 8.01
C PRO A 51 20.51 10.91 6.94
N ARG A 52 21.79 10.78 6.56
CA ARG A 52 22.23 9.91 5.46
C ARG A 52 21.74 8.47 5.58
N TRP A 53 21.74 7.90 6.78
CA TRP A 53 21.25 6.52 6.98
C TRP A 53 19.77 6.37 6.61
N ARG A 54 18.95 7.39 6.90
CA ARG A 54 17.52 7.41 6.60
C ARG A 54 17.30 7.55 5.10
N HIS A 55 18.07 8.42 4.45
CA HIS A 55 18.10 8.52 2.99
C HIS A 55 18.39 7.16 2.34
N CYS A 56 19.45 6.47 2.79
CA CYS A 56 19.82 5.16 2.25
C CYS A 56 18.72 4.11 2.43
N VAL A 57 18.06 4.06 3.60
CA VAL A 57 16.94 3.14 3.84
C VAL A 57 15.74 3.49 2.96
N ASN A 58 15.37 4.77 2.87
CA ASN A 58 14.26 5.25 2.04
C ASN A 58 14.45 4.91 0.55
N VAL A 59 15.68 5.02 0.04
CA VAL A 59 16.01 4.67 -1.36
C VAL A 59 15.79 3.17 -1.63
N LEU A 60 16.08 2.31 -0.65
CA LEU A 60 15.88 0.86 -0.76
C LEU A 60 14.41 0.45 -0.57
N ASN A 61 13.66 1.23 0.22
CA ASN A 61 12.25 1.04 0.50
C ASN A 61 11.35 2.06 -0.23
N ASP A 62 11.62 2.29 -1.53
CA ASP A 62 10.78 3.17 -2.36
C ASP A 62 9.30 2.77 -2.24
N PRO A 63 8.39 3.70 -1.90
CA PRO A 63 7.01 3.38 -1.54
C PRO A 63 6.14 2.88 -2.70
N TYR A 64 6.64 2.97 -3.94
CA TYR A 64 5.92 2.49 -5.13
C TYR A 64 6.56 1.22 -5.70
N ASP A 65 7.86 1.07 -5.55
CA ASP A 65 8.61 -0.07 -6.04
C ASP A 65 9.78 -0.38 -5.08
N PRO A 66 9.54 -1.05 -3.95
CA PRO A 66 10.61 -1.32 -2.99
C PRO A 66 11.63 -2.27 -3.62
N ILE A 67 12.90 -1.90 -3.51
CA ILE A 67 14.02 -2.60 -4.14
C ILE A 67 14.35 -3.87 -3.36
N LEU A 68 14.37 -3.73 -2.04
CA LEU A 68 14.68 -4.77 -1.08
C LEU A 68 13.49 -5.10 -0.19
N GLY A 69 12.25 -4.92 -0.68
CA GLY A 69 11.03 -5.10 0.10
C GLY A 69 11.05 -6.39 0.91
N TYR A 70 11.08 -7.56 0.24
CA TYR A 70 11.11 -8.88 0.90
C TYR A 70 12.28 -9.08 1.86
N GLY A 71 13.49 -8.65 1.49
CA GLY A 71 14.66 -8.75 2.35
C GLY A 71 14.54 -7.90 3.63
N LEU A 72 14.12 -6.64 3.50
CA LEU A 72 13.88 -5.75 4.64
C LEU A 72 12.71 -6.25 5.50
N GLY A 73 11.65 -6.77 4.87
CA GLY A 73 10.52 -7.39 5.54
C GLY A 73 10.94 -8.58 6.40
N LYS A 74 11.79 -9.48 5.88
CA LYS A 74 12.37 -10.59 6.65
C LYS A 74 13.13 -10.08 7.87
N LEU A 75 14.06 -9.12 7.67
CA LEU A 75 14.85 -8.57 8.78
C LEU A 75 13.99 -7.90 9.85
N TYR A 76 12.91 -7.22 9.45
CA TYR A 76 11.98 -6.60 10.38
C TYR A 76 11.19 -7.64 11.17
N VAL A 77 10.59 -8.62 10.48
CA VAL A 77 9.77 -9.67 11.09
C VAL A 77 10.60 -10.50 12.06
N ASP A 78 11.78 -10.97 11.64
CA ASP A 78 12.68 -11.78 12.48
C ASP A 78 13.07 -11.06 13.79
N LYS A 79 13.09 -9.72 13.78
CA LYS A 79 13.53 -8.92 14.93
C LYS A 79 12.39 -8.40 15.81
N TYR A 80 11.25 -8.03 15.22
CA TYR A 80 10.24 -7.21 15.89
C TYR A 80 8.84 -7.81 15.93
N PHE A 81 8.57 -8.90 15.23
CA PHE A 81 7.21 -9.41 15.10
C PHE A 81 7.13 -10.89 15.47
N ASN A 82 6.21 -11.25 16.36
CA ASN A 82 6.04 -12.63 16.83
C ASN A 82 4.72 -13.27 16.35
N GLU A 83 4.66 -14.59 16.35
CA GLU A 83 3.49 -15.34 15.85
C GLU A 83 2.25 -15.15 16.74
N THR A 84 2.42 -14.99 18.05
CA THR A 84 1.31 -14.73 18.98
C THR A 84 0.62 -13.38 18.71
N GLU A 85 1.37 -12.36 18.31
CA GLU A 85 0.82 -11.07 17.89
C GLU A 85 -0.01 -11.21 16.63
N LYS A 86 0.44 -12.04 15.67
CA LYS A 86 -0.31 -12.33 14.44
C LYS A 86 -1.68 -12.92 14.76
N GLU A 87 -1.74 -13.96 15.59
CA GLU A 87 -3.00 -14.61 15.99
C GLU A 87 -3.95 -13.64 16.70
N ASN A 88 -3.42 -12.75 17.56
CA ASN A 88 -4.24 -11.75 18.23
C ASN A 88 -4.84 -10.74 17.24
N VAL A 89 -4.05 -10.28 16.28
CA VAL A 89 -4.49 -9.33 15.24
C VAL A 89 -5.51 -9.98 14.30
N GLU A 90 -5.31 -11.24 13.92
CA GLU A 90 -6.28 -12.02 13.14
C GLU A 90 -7.62 -12.15 13.88
N THR A 91 -7.59 -12.36 15.20
CA THR A 91 -8.79 -12.39 16.03
C THR A 91 -9.51 -11.02 16.04
N ILE A 92 -8.77 -9.92 16.15
CA ILE A 92 -9.33 -8.57 16.08
C ILE A 92 -9.97 -8.33 14.70
N ALA A 93 -9.28 -8.67 13.61
CA ALA A 93 -9.79 -8.53 12.25
C ALA A 93 -11.10 -9.31 12.04
N LYS A 94 -11.18 -10.53 12.57
CA LYS A 94 -12.40 -11.33 12.56
C LYS A 94 -13.56 -10.62 13.28
N HIS A 95 -13.34 -10.15 14.51
CA HIS A 95 -14.39 -9.46 15.27
C HIS A 95 -14.88 -8.17 14.58
N VAL A 96 -13.98 -7.39 13.98
CA VAL A 96 -14.34 -6.18 13.23
C VAL A 96 -15.13 -6.53 11.96
N SER A 97 -14.74 -7.61 11.26
CA SER A 97 -15.48 -8.12 10.11
C SER A 97 -16.89 -8.58 10.48
N GLU A 98 -17.05 -9.32 11.59
CA GLU A 98 -18.36 -9.74 12.11
C GLU A 98 -19.25 -8.55 12.51
N ALA A 99 -18.66 -7.52 13.11
CA ALA A 99 -19.35 -6.27 13.42
C ALA A 99 -19.82 -5.56 12.14
N LEU A 100 -18.97 -5.46 11.11
CA LEU A 100 -19.35 -4.87 9.83
C LEU A 100 -20.44 -5.68 9.13
N LYS A 101 -20.36 -7.01 9.14
CA LYS A 101 -21.43 -7.89 8.63
C LYS A 101 -22.78 -7.57 9.28
N THR A 102 -22.79 -7.41 10.60
CA THR A 102 -24.00 -7.02 11.35
C THR A 102 -24.55 -5.66 10.89
N VAL A 103 -23.68 -4.69 10.62
CA VAL A 103 -24.07 -3.37 10.09
C VAL A 103 -24.66 -3.50 8.67
N LEU A 104 -24.03 -4.29 7.80
CA LEU A 104 -24.51 -4.55 6.43
C LEU A 104 -25.87 -5.23 6.44
N GLU A 105 -26.15 -6.15 7.36
CA GLU A 105 -27.45 -6.83 7.45
C GLU A 105 -28.55 -5.90 7.98
N LYS A 106 -28.23 -5.05 8.97
CA LYS A 106 -29.21 -4.21 9.68
C LYS A 106 -29.48 -2.85 9.04
N ASN A 107 -28.66 -2.40 8.09
CA ASN A 107 -28.87 -1.09 7.49
C ASN A 107 -30.25 -0.97 6.80
N ALA A 108 -30.84 0.22 6.81
CA ALA A 108 -32.19 0.46 6.28
C ALA A 108 -32.20 0.95 4.82
N TRP A 109 -31.05 1.03 4.14
CA TRP A 109 -30.91 1.76 2.88
C TRP A 109 -30.57 0.90 1.67
N MET A 110 -30.05 -0.29 1.91
CA MET A 110 -29.90 -1.35 0.92
C MET A 110 -31.14 -2.26 0.91
N ASP A 111 -31.56 -2.67 -0.27
CA ASP A 111 -32.49 -3.79 -0.44
C ASP A 111 -31.82 -5.14 -0.07
N ASN A 112 -32.62 -6.18 0.09
CA ASN A 112 -32.15 -7.50 0.52
C ASN A 112 -31.12 -8.14 -0.44
N ALA A 113 -31.25 -7.92 -1.75
CA ALA A 113 -30.33 -8.48 -2.72
C ALA A 113 -28.96 -7.78 -2.64
N THR A 114 -28.96 -6.44 -2.56
CA THR A 114 -27.71 -5.68 -2.37
C THR A 114 -27.04 -6.01 -1.03
N LYS A 115 -27.80 -6.22 0.05
CA LYS A 115 -27.26 -6.70 1.34
C LYS A 115 -26.59 -8.08 1.21
N ALA A 116 -27.24 -9.03 0.55
CA ALA A 116 -26.70 -10.36 0.35
C ALA A 116 -25.38 -10.31 -0.46
N ASN A 117 -25.33 -9.49 -1.52
CA ASN A 117 -24.10 -9.27 -2.29
C ASN A 117 -22.99 -8.62 -1.45
N ALA A 118 -23.32 -7.61 -0.63
CA ALA A 118 -22.36 -6.96 0.26
C ALA A 118 -21.79 -7.94 1.31
N THR A 119 -22.65 -8.77 1.91
CA THR A 119 -22.22 -9.82 2.83
C THR A 119 -21.34 -10.86 2.14
N LYS A 120 -21.72 -11.34 0.95
CA LYS A 120 -20.90 -12.27 0.17
C LYS A 120 -19.52 -11.70 -0.12
N LYS A 121 -19.45 -10.41 -0.47
CA LYS A 121 -18.18 -9.71 -0.70
C LYS A 121 -17.32 -9.64 0.55
N LEU A 122 -17.90 -9.33 1.71
CA LEU A 122 -17.17 -9.31 2.99
C LEU A 122 -16.64 -10.71 3.36
N GLU A 123 -17.45 -11.75 3.19
CA GLU A 123 -17.09 -13.14 3.53
C GLU A 123 -15.99 -13.71 2.62
N ASN A 124 -15.93 -13.24 1.37
CA ASN A 124 -14.88 -13.62 0.41
C ASN A 124 -13.63 -12.74 0.49
N MET A 125 -13.58 -11.80 1.44
CA MET A 125 -12.46 -10.89 1.57
C MET A 125 -11.22 -11.62 2.12
N VAL A 126 -10.07 -11.38 1.50
CA VAL A 126 -8.81 -12.01 1.90
C VAL A 126 -8.08 -11.11 2.90
N PHE A 127 -7.78 -11.63 4.08
CA PHE A 127 -6.95 -10.94 5.07
C PHE A 127 -5.48 -11.34 4.92
N LYS A 128 -4.61 -10.34 4.83
CA LYS A 128 -3.17 -10.46 4.72
C LYS A 128 -2.52 -9.73 5.89
N ILE A 129 -2.26 -10.46 6.98
CA ILE A 129 -1.85 -9.88 8.27
C ILE A 129 -0.41 -10.24 8.62
N GLY A 130 0.39 -9.22 8.94
CA GLY A 130 1.80 -9.34 9.31
C GLY A 130 2.71 -9.42 8.08
N TYR A 131 2.83 -10.60 7.50
CA TYR A 131 3.78 -10.85 6.41
C TYR A 131 3.41 -12.10 5.59
N PRO A 132 3.85 -12.20 4.31
CA PRO A 132 3.73 -13.44 3.54
C PRO A 132 4.71 -14.50 4.04
N GLU A 133 4.27 -15.75 4.19
CA GLU A 133 5.11 -16.84 4.74
C GLU A 133 6.37 -17.09 3.91
N GLU A 134 6.33 -16.79 2.61
CA GLU A 134 7.47 -16.91 1.69
C GLU A 134 8.68 -16.06 2.11
N ILE A 135 8.50 -15.00 2.92
CA ILE A 135 9.65 -14.21 3.41
C ILE A 135 10.57 -15.04 4.31
N LYS A 136 10.06 -16.09 4.96
CA LYS A 136 10.86 -16.99 5.81
C LYS A 136 11.61 -18.04 4.98
N ASN A 137 11.35 -18.13 3.67
CA ASN A 137 11.95 -19.12 2.78
C ASN A 137 13.15 -18.54 2.03
N ASP A 138 14.36 -18.91 2.45
CA ASP A 138 15.60 -18.46 1.82
C ASP A 138 15.72 -18.87 0.34
N THR A 139 15.12 -20.00 -0.06
CA THR A 139 15.09 -20.42 -1.47
C THR A 139 14.28 -19.44 -2.30
N PHE A 140 13.14 -18.96 -1.78
CA PHE A 140 12.34 -17.94 -2.43
C PHE A 140 13.09 -16.61 -2.52
N LEU A 141 13.72 -16.16 -1.43
CA LEU A 141 14.51 -14.93 -1.40
C LEU A 141 15.68 -14.95 -2.38
N ASN A 142 16.43 -16.05 -2.41
CA ASN A 142 17.53 -16.23 -3.37
C ASN A 142 17.04 -16.20 -4.82
N MET A 143 15.85 -16.75 -5.09
CA MET A 143 15.26 -16.76 -6.43
C MET A 143 14.82 -15.37 -6.90
N ILE A 144 14.24 -14.53 -6.03
CA ILE A 144 13.83 -13.16 -6.40
C ILE A 144 15.02 -12.20 -6.59
N TYR A 145 16.15 -12.48 -5.92
CA TYR A 145 17.37 -11.67 -5.99
C TYR A 145 18.49 -12.26 -6.87
N LYS A 146 18.24 -13.37 -7.56
CA LYS A 146 19.26 -14.09 -8.36
C LYS A 146 19.95 -13.25 -9.43
N ASP A 147 19.24 -12.26 -9.98
CA ASP A 147 19.70 -11.43 -11.10
C ASP A 147 20.44 -10.14 -10.65
N VAL A 148 20.58 -9.91 -9.34
CA VAL A 148 21.27 -8.73 -8.78
C VAL A 148 22.79 -8.80 -9.04
N GLY A 149 23.36 -10.00 -9.04
CA GLY A 149 24.81 -10.21 -9.15
C GLY A 149 25.55 -9.92 -7.84
N ASN A 150 26.87 -9.69 -7.94
CA ASN A 150 27.73 -9.49 -6.77
C ASN A 150 27.62 -8.05 -6.24
N VAL A 151 27.33 -7.90 -4.95
CA VAL A 151 27.31 -6.62 -4.23
C VAL A 151 28.50 -6.56 -3.31
N THR A 152 29.35 -5.54 -3.46
CA THR A 152 30.55 -5.35 -2.64
C THR A 152 30.46 -4.05 -1.86
N LEU A 153 31.05 -4.02 -0.66
CA LEU A 153 31.03 -2.83 0.22
C LEU A 153 31.68 -1.59 -0.42
N ASN A 154 32.68 -1.80 -1.26
CA ASN A 154 33.38 -0.74 -1.98
C ASN A 154 32.81 -0.48 -3.39
N GLY A 155 31.66 -1.09 -3.72
CA GLY A 155 31.00 -0.94 -5.01
C GLY A 155 30.26 0.38 -5.16
N SER A 156 29.99 0.78 -6.41
CA SER A 156 29.15 1.94 -6.70
C SER A 156 27.71 1.69 -6.24
N PHE A 157 27.20 2.54 -5.34
CA PHE A 157 25.81 2.45 -4.87
C PHE A 157 24.81 2.56 -6.02
N LEU A 158 25.04 3.46 -6.99
CA LEU A 158 24.18 3.60 -8.16
C LEU A 158 24.14 2.31 -8.99
N SER A 159 25.30 1.67 -9.19
CA SER A 159 25.35 0.40 -9.92
C SER A 159 24.59 -0.70 -9.18
N THR A 160 24.77 -0.81 -7.86
CA THR A 160 24.00 -1.75 -7.02
C THR A 160 22.51 -1.50 -7.11
N TYR A 161 22.08 -0.24 -6.96
CA TYR A 161 20.69 0.18 -7.08
C TYR A 161 20.08 -0.22 -8.43
N LEU A 162 20.78 0.06 -9.54
CA LEU A 162 20.33 -0.30 -10.88
C LEU A 162 20.27 -1.82 -11.10
N SER A 163 21.20 -2.59 -10.53
CA SER A 163 21.17 -4.05 -10.58
C SER A 163 19.91 -4.62 -9.90
N PHE A 164 19.56 -4.13 -8.72
CA PHE A 164 18.31 -4.55 -8.07
C PHE A 164 17.07 -4.13 -8.86
N ARG A 165 17.02 -2.88 -9.37
CA ARG A 165 15.91 -2.41 -10.22
C ARG A 165 15.73 -3.33 -11.43
N LYS A 166 16.82 -3.73 -12.08
CA LYS A 166 16.82 -4.68 -13.20
C LYS A 166 16.32 -6.06 -12.79
N SER A 167 16.78 -6.59 -11.64
CA SER A 167 16.31 -7.87 -11.09
C SER A 167 14.80 -7.86 -10.83
N ASN A 168 14.29 -6.81 -10.15
CA ASN A 168 12.87 -6.67 -9.86
C ASN A 168 12.04 -6.52 -11.15
N ALA A 169 12.52 -5.76 -12.13
CA ALA A 169 11.85 -5.64 -13.42
C ALA A 169 11.75 -6.99 -14.15
N LYS A 170 12.83 -7.78 -14.18
CA LYS A 170 12.82 -9.14 -14.74
C LYS A 170 11.83 -10.04 -14.01
N TYR A 171 11.84 -10.03 -12.68
CA TYR A 171 10.90 -10.82 -11.87
C TYR A 171 9.44 -10.48 -12.20
N LYS A 172 9.09 -9.18 -12.23
CA LYS A 172 7.74 -8.70 -12.58
C LYS A 172 7.34 -9.06 -14.01
N LEU A 173 8.25 -8.94 -14.98
CA LEU A 173 7.98 -9.33 -16.37
C LEU A 173 7.73 -10.84 -16.50
N ASN A 174 8.51 -11.67 -15.81
CA ASN A 174 8.28 -13.11 -15.80
C ASN A 174 6.92 -13.47 -15.19
N LYS A 175 6.49 -12.73 -14.15
CA LYS A 175 5.16 -12.88 -13.54
C LYS A 175 4.00 -12.55 -14.49
N MET A 176 4.20 -11.72 -15.52
CA MET A 176 3.15 -11.45 -16.51
C MET A 176 2.79 -12.69 -17.36
N SER A 177 3.68 -13.67 -17.47
CA SER A 177 3.38 -14.94 -18.17
C SER A 177 2.61 -15.96 -17.32
N THR A 178 2.39 -15.69 -16.03
CA THR A 178 1.60 -16.57 -15.16
C THR A 178 0.10 -16.31 -15.39
N PRO A 179 -0.72 -17.34 -15.68
CA PRO A 179 -2.07 -17.15 -16.21
C PRO A 179 -3.06 -16.55 -15.19
N PHE A 180 -2.81 -16.68 -13.89
CA PHE A 180 -3.70 -16.15 -12.85
C PHE A 180 -2.92 -15.69 -11.62
N PHE A 181 -3.24 -14.49 -11.14
CA PHE A 181 -2.78 -13.98 -9.86
C PHE A 181 -3.54 -14.67 -8.73
N ASN A 182 -2.83 -15.28 -7.78
CA ASN A 182 -3.45 -15.91 -6.62
C ASN A 182 -3.52 -14.92 -5.46
N ARG A 183 -4.65 -14.21 -5.36
CA ARG A 183 -4.88 -13.19 -4.32
C ARG A 183 -4.76 -13.67 -2.87
N THR A 184 -4.87 -14.97 -2.59
CA THR A 184 -4.68 -15.51 -1.22
C THR A 184 -3.23 -15.75 -0.86
N LYS A 185 -2.34 -15.88 -1.85
CA LYS A 185 -0.91 -16.16 -1.65
C LYS A 185 -0.02 -14.99 -2.01
N GLU A 186 -0.41 -14.21 -3.00
CA GLU A 186 0.38 -13.08 -3.48
C GLU A 186 0.01 -11.82 -2.70
N TRP A 187 1.00 -11.02 -2.33
CA TRP A 187 0.83 -9.83 -1.50
C TRP A 187 1.46 -8.59 -2.17
N PRO A 188 1.12 -7.35 -1.76
CA PRO A 188 1.74 -6.12 -2.29
C PRO A 188 3.18 -5.91 -1.80
N HIS A 189 4.13 -5.52 -2.64
CA HIS A 189 5.57 -5.67 -2.36
C HIS A 189 6.19 -4.79 -1.24
N ASP A 190 5.42 -3.93 -0.56
CA ASP A 190 5.90 -2.93 0.42
C ASP A 190 5.67 -3.35 1.88
N TRP A 191 6.56 -4.21 2.40
CA TRP A 191 6.44 -4.77 3.76
C TRP A 191 6.94 -3.87 4.89
N ALA A 192 7.70 -2.82 4.55
CA ALA A 192 8.35 -1.96 5.54
C ALA A 192 7.66 -0.60 5.69
N LYS A 193 6.56 -0.37 4.97
CA LYS A 193 5.74 0.83 5.11
C LYS A 193 4.68 0.66 6.19
N VAL A 194 4.68 1.58 7.14
CA VAL A 194 3.65 1.68 8.19
C VAL A 194 2.34 2.12 7.53
N ASN A 195 1.56 1.15 7.06
CA ASN A 195 0.28 1.38 6.40
C ASN A 195 -0.62 0.14 6.50
N ALA A 196 -1.90 0.36 6.23
CA ALA A 196 -2.87 -0.68 5.86
C ALA A 196 -3.47 -0.31 4.51
N ASP A 197 -3.97 -1.31 3.77
CA ASP A 197 -4.61 -1.07 2.48
C ASP A 197 -5.68 -2.10 2.13
N TYR A 198 -6.72 -1.63 1.44
CA TYR A 198 -7.67 -2.45 0.72
C TYR A 198 -7.41 -2.42 -0.79
N SER A 199 -7.33 -3.61 -1.39
CA SER A 199 -7.24 -3.77 -2.84
C SER A 199 -8.59 -4.21 -3.44
N PRO A 200 -9.24 -3.38 -4.28
CA PRO A 200 -10.52 -3.75 -4.89
C PRO A 200 -10.40 -4.88 -5.90
N LEU A 201 -9.28 -4.96 -6.63
CA LEU A 201 -9.03 -6.00 -7.65
C LEU A 201 -8.80 -7.38 -7.03
N GLU A 202 -8.40 -7.39 -5.76
CA GLU A 202 -8.13 -8.62 -5.03
C GLU A 202 -9.20 -8.90 -3.97
N ASN A 203 -10.11 -7.95 -3.71
CA ASN A 203 -10.95 -7.93 -2.51
C ASN A 203 -10.16 -8.38 -1.28
N SER A 204 -9.03 -7.72 -1.03
CA SER A 204 -8.09 -8.08 0.03
C SER A 204 -7.79 -6.89 0.93
N VAL A 205 -7.55 -7.17 2.22
CA VAL A 205 -7.08 -6.20 3.21
C VAL A 205 -5.71 -6.63 3.70
N VAL A 206 -4.75 -5.71 3.64
CA VAL A 206 -3.36 -5.92 3.99
C VAL A 206 -3.01 -5.06 5.19
N LEU A 207 -2.46 -5.69 6.22
CA LEU A 207 -1.86 -5.05 7.38
C LEU A 207 -0.46 -5.60 7.55
N ALA A 208 0.56 -4.84 7.16
CA ALA A 208 1.95 -5.25 7.30
C ALA A 208 2.40 -5.27 8.78
N ALA A 209 3.39 -6.11 9.12
CA ALA A 209 3.91 -6.24 10.48
C ALA A 209 4.39 -4.90 11.07
N VAL A 210 4.87 -4.01 10.22
CA VAL A 210 5.31 -2.66 10.61
C VAL A 210 4.20 -1.73 11.08
N ILE A 211 2.91 -1.94 10.77
CA ILE A 211 1.84 -1.15 11.39
C ILE A 211 1.42 -1.72 12.76
N LEU A 212 1.77 -2.98 13.04
CA LEU A 212 1.39 -3.70 14.25
C LEU A 212 2.33 -3.37 15.41
N GLN A 213 2.49 -2.08 15.68
CA GLN A 213 3.30 -1.52 16.76
C GLN A 213 2.63 -0.26 17.35
N HIS A 214 3.15 0.24 18.46
CA HIS A 214 2.63 1.46 19.09
C HIS A 214 2.72 2.66 18.13
N PRO A 215 1.71 3.55 18.04
CA PRO A 215 0.50 3.64 18.88
C PRO A 215 -0.68 2.79 18.41
N PHE A 216 -0.56 2.10 17.28
CA PHE A 216 -1.68 1.39 16.66
C PHE A 216 -1.98 0.04 17.32
N TYR A 217 -0.95 -0.66 17.79
CA TYR A 217 -1.10 -1.96 18.42
C TYR A 217 0.00 -2.25 19.44
N SER A 218 -0.38 -2.91 20.53
CA SER A 218 0.54 -3.62 21.41
C SER A 218 -0.26 -4.72 22.12
N PHE A 219 0.31 -5.93 22.18
CA PHE A 219 -0.39 -7.13 22.66
C PHE A 219 -1.05 -6.93 24.04
N GLY A 220 -0.32 -6.30 24.97
CA GLY A 220 -0.74 -6.10 26.36
C GLY A 220 -1.74 -4.97 26.61
N LEU A 221 -2.19 -4.24 25.59
CA LEU A 221 -3.15 -3.15 25.77
C LEU A 221 -4.58 -3.68 25.99
N PRO A 222 -5.42 -2.95 26.75
CA PRO A 222 -6.83 -3.27 26.92
C PRO A 222 -7.55 -3.40 25.57
N SER A 223 -8.56 -4.27 25.50
CA SER A 223 -9.34 -4.50 24.28
C SER A 223 -10.00 -3.23 23.75
N SER A 224 -10.44 -2.33 24.63
CA SER A 224 -11.01 -1.02 24.26
C SER A 224 -10.01 -0.15 23.47
N VAL A 225 -8.75 -0.11 23.91
CA VAL A 225 -7.69 0.64 23.23
C VAL A 225 -7.36 -0.01 21.89
N LYS A 226 -7.21 -1.33 21.85
CA LYS A 226 -6.95 -2.06 20.59
C LYS A 226 -8.07 -1.88 19.57
N MET A 227 -9.33 -1.87 20.01
CA MET A 227 -10.46 -1.62 19.12
C MET A 227 -10.56 -0.16 18.67
N GLY A 228 -10.25 0.80 19.54
CA GLY A 228 -10.23 2.22 19.17
C GLY A 228 -9.09 2.61 18.23
N THR A 229 -8.02 1.81 18.17
CA THR A 229 -6.85 2.05 17.31
C THR A 229 -6.84 1.09 16.13
N LEU A 230 -6.26 -0.11 16.28
CA LEU A 230 -6.20 -1.13 15.25
C LEU A 230 -7.59 -1.53 14.73
N GLY A 231 -8.58 -1.66 15.61
CA GLY A 231 -9.96 -1.99 15.20
C GLY A 231 -10.57 -0.91 14.29
N TRP A 232 -10.27 0.37 14.54
CA TRP A 232 -10.66 1.47 13.67
C TRP A 232 -9.97 1.39 12.31
N ILE A 233 -8.66 1.11 12.27
CA ILE A 233 -7.89 0.93 11.01
C ILE A 233 -8.49 -0.22 10.20
N LEU A 234 -8.74 -1.37 10.83
CA LEU A 234 -9.38 -2.51 10.16
C LEU A 234 -10.77 -2.12 9.64
N GLY A 235 -11.57 -1.42 10.44
CA GLY A 235 -12.87 -0.92 10.00
C GLY A 235 -12.78 0.02 8.80
N HIS A 236 -11.76 0.90 8.77
CA HIS A 236 -11.48 1.79 7.64
C HIS A 236 -11.21 0.99 6.36
N GLU A 237 -10.28 0.03 6.42
CA GLU A 237 -9.90 -0.79 5.26
C GLU A 237 -11.06 -1.66 4.77
N LEU A 238 -11.82 -2.29 5.68
CA LEU A 238 -12.98 -3.08 5.28
C LEU A 238 -14.04 -2.24 4.59
N ASN A 239 -14.23 -0.98 5.03
CA ASN A 239 -15.21 -0.10 4.40
C ASN A 239 -14.79 0.32 2.98
N HIS A 240 -13.50 0.38 2.64
CA HIS A 240 -13.06 0.65 1.26
C HIS A 240 -13.67 -0.32 0.23
N ALA A 241 -14.07 -1.53 0.64
CA ALA A 241 -14.80 -2.47 -0.21
C ALA A 241 -16.19 -2.00 -0.65
N PHE A 242 -16.81 -1.08 0.09
CA PHE A 242 -18.20 -0.68 -0.06
C PHE A 242 -18.39 0.80 -0.45
N TYR A 243 -17.32 1.60 -0.46
CA TYR A 243 -17.35 2.98 -0.95
C TYR A 243 -16.27 3.24 -2.01
N GLY A 244 -16.30 4.44 -2.61
CA GLY A 244 -15.27 4.87 -3.56
C GLY A 244 -15.13 3.92 -4.76
N PRO A 245 -13.90 3.55 -5.16
CA PRO A 245 -13.68 2.57 -6.22
C PRO A 245 -14.19 1.18 -5.89
N GLY A 246 -14.07 0.74 -4.61
CA GLY A 246 -14.34 -0.65 -4.21
C GLY A 246 -15.77 -1.09 -4.43
N ARG A 247 -16.75 -0.19 -4.30
CA ARG A 247 -18.17 -0.50 -4.57
C ARG A 247 -18.45 -1.00 -5.99
N ASN A 248 -17.56 -0.72 -6.94
CA ASN A 248 -17.72 -1.12 -8.34
C ASN A 248 -17.18 -2.52 -8.65
N TYR A 249 -16.66 -3.22 -7.64
CA TYR A 249 -16.04 -4.54 -7.77
C TYR A 249 -16.78 -5.56 -6.92
N ASP A 250 -16.96 -6.76 -7.45
CA ASP A 250 -17.62 -7.88 -6.77
C ASP A 250 -16.69 -8.60 -5.77
N GLU A 251 -17.14 -9.72 -5.22
CA GLU A 251 -16.40 -10.56 -4.26
C GLU A 251 -15.10 -11.15 -4.79
N TYR A 252 -14.95 -11.24 -6.12
CA TYR A 252 -13.77 -11.76 -6.82
C TYR A 252 -12.86 -10.64 -7.32
N GLY A 253 -13.25 -9.37 -7.13
CA GLY A 253 -12.50 -8.22 -7.62
C GLY A 253 -12.74 -7.92 -9.10
N ASN A 254 -13.82 -8.46 -9.70
CA ASN A 254 -14.23 -8.10 -11.05
C ASN A 254 -15.10 -6.86 -11.01
N LYS A 255 -14.92 -5.97 -11.99
CA LYS A 255 -15.80 -4.81 -12.14
C LYS A 255 -17.20 -5.29 -12.52
N SER A 256 -18.18 -5.02 -11.66
CA SER A 256 -19.54 -5.52 -11.82
C SER A 256 -20.54 -4.53 -11.23
N ASP A 257 -21.73 -4.44 -11.83
CA ASP A 257 -22.86 -3.73 -11.24
C ASP A 257 -23.69 -4.70 -10.39
N TRP A 258 -23.33 -4.82 -9.11
CA TRP A 258 -23.97 -5.73 -8.16
C TRP A 258 -24.95 -5.02 -7.20
N TRP A 259 -25.22 -3.73 -7.43
CA TRP A 259 -26.14 -2.92 -6.62
C TRP A 259 -27.45 -2.74 -7.36
N SER A 260 -28.56 -2.73 -6.64
CA SER A 260 -29.81 -2.22 -7.22
C SER A 260 -29.72 -0.71 -7.49
N THR A 261 -30.55 -0.22 -8.41
CA THR A 261 -30.71 1.22 -8.67
C THR A 261 -31.12 1.98 -7.40
N ASP A 262 -32.02 1.40 -6.61
CA ASP A 262 -32.52 2.03 -5.37
C ASP A 262 -31.42 2.14 -4.31
N ALA A 263 -30.63 1.07 -4.10
CA ALA A 263 -29.50 1.10 -3.17
C ALA A 263 -28.44 2.14 -3.60
N ARG A 264 -28.17 2.26 -4.90
CA ARG A 264 -27.25 3.26 -5.45
C ARG A 264 -27.75 4.69 -5.23
N ASN A 265 -29.04 4.94 -5.45
CA ASN A 265 -29.65 6.25 -5.20
C ASN A 265 -29.59 6.60 -3.70
N ASN A 266 -29.93 5.64 -2.84
CA ASN A 266 -29.87 5.79 -1.39
C ASN A 266 -28.44 6.03 -0.87
N PHE A 267 -27.44 5.39 -1.48
CA PHE A 267 -26.04 5.64 -1.16
C PHE A 267 -25.60 7.04 -1.58
N THR A 268 -26.02 7.50 -2.76
CA THR A 268 -25.67 8.85 -3.26
C THR A 268 -26.14 9.95 -2.30
N ILE A 269 -27.31 9.80 -1.69
CA ILE A 269 -27.82 10.72 -0.65
C ILE A 269 -26.87 10.79 0.55
N ARG A 270 -26.40 9.63 1.03
CA ARG A 270 -25.49 9.52 2.19
C ARG A 270 -24.10 10.04 1.86
N GLU A 271 -23.58 9.68 0.70
CA GLU A 271 -22.30 10.17 0.19
C GLU A 271 -22.31 11.71 0.11
N LYS A 272 -23.42 12.30 -0.39
CA LYS A 272 -23.60 13.75 -0.41
C LYS A 272 -23.57 14.36 0.99
N CYS A 273 -24.27 13.77 1.96
CA CYS A 273 -24.26 14.23 3.35
C CYS A 273 -22.83 14.29 3.93
N VAL A 274 -22.02 13.25 3.69
CA VAL A 274 -20.61 13.23 4.12
C VAL A 274 -19.77 14.26 3.36
N LYS A 275 -19.94 14.38 2.03
CA LYS A 275 -19.25 15.41 1.24
C LYS A 275 -19.55 16.81 1.74
N ASP A 276 -20.81 17.08 2.08
CA ASP A 276 -21.25 18.38 2.60
C ASP A 276 -20.70 18.64 4.01
N LEU A 277 -20.52 17.62 4.85
CA LEU A 277 -19.89 17.74 6.18
C LEU A 277 -18.45 18.27 6.10
N TYR A 278 -17.67 17.80 5.13
CA TYR A 278 -16.29 18.24 4.92
C TYR A 278 -16.16 19.46 4.01
N LYS A 279 -17.25 19.89 3.38
CA LYS A 279 -17.24 21.02 2.45
C LYS A 279 -16.96 22.33 3.18
N GLY A 280 -15.93 23.05 2.75
CA GLY A 280 -15.57 24.35 3.32
C GLY A 280 -14.86 24.26 4.67
N GLN A 281 -14.54 23.05 5.13
CA GLN A 281 -13.54 22.89 6.19
C GLN A 281 -12.20 23.36 5.63
N ILE A 282 -11.68 24.42 6.22
CA ILE A 282 -10.31 24.87 6.02
C ILE A 282 -9.47 24.22 7.11
N GLU A 283 -8.37 23.60 6.71
CA GLU A 283 -7.32 23.24 7.65
C GLU A 283 -6.84 24.58 8.24
N GLU A 284 -6.97 24.79 9.56
CA GLU A 284 -6.39 25.97 10.20
C GLU A 284 -4.94 26.08 9.73
N GLU A 285 -4.52 27.28 9.34
CA GLU A 285 -3.16 27.55 8.89
C GLU A 285 -2.20 26.96 9.93
N THR A 286 -1.61 25.82 9.59
CA THR A 286 -0.48 25.28 10.31
C THR A 286 0.65 26.26 10.04
N CYS A 287 0.73 27.30 10.86
CA CYS A 287 1.92 28.11 11.03
C CYS A 287 3.01 27.18 11.56
N LEU A 288 3.66 26.46 10.65
CA LEU A 288 4.97 25.85 10.85
C LEU A 288 6.03 26.82 10.35
#